data_AF-K1U8D1-F1
#
_entry.id   AF-K1U8D1-F1
#
_cell.length_a   1.000
_cell.length_b   1.000
_cell.length_c   1.000
_cell.angle_alpha   90.00
_cell.angle_beta   90.00
_cell.angle_gamma   90.00
#
_symmetry.space_group_name_H-M   'P 1'
#
loop_
_entity.id
_entity.type
_entity.pdbx_description
1 polymer ?
#
loop_
_entity_poly.entity_id
_entity_poly.type
_entity_poly.pdbx_seq_one_letter_code
_entity_poly.pdbx_strand_id
1 'polypeptide(L)'
;VLPPHVKSGDGVPKIEEIVIDTGYTKQELESRIELGDRITFDCEPVAMLGTRYCAGALDDRCGVASILVALEMLKSKELAFDLDVSFTTQEETGESGAKIAVYDLDPDYILEMDVSFAKTPDSDRAKCADMSKGVMIGIAPSLSRELSGRLISLAKSENIPYQLEVMGGKTGTNADTMSVNKSGAKACTL
;
A
#
# COMPACT_ATOMS: atom_id res chain seq x y z
N VAL A 1 -14.73 -15.48 -20.87
CA VAL A 1 -15.69 -15.37 -19.75
C VAL A 1 -17.01 -16.00 -20.17
N LEU A 2 -17.48 -17.04 -19.46
CA LEU A 2 -18.80 -17.64 -19.73
C LEU A 2 -19.92 -16.66 -19.31
N PRO A 3 -21.00 -16.53 -20.09
CA PRO A 3 -22.13 -15.70 -19.72
C PRO A 3 -22.74 -16.15 -18.38
N PRO A 4 -23.27 -15.22 -17.56
CA PRO A 4 -23.78 -15.53 -16.23
C PRO A 4 -24.92 -16.56 -16.23
N HIS A 5 -25.69 -16.66 -17.33
CA HIS A 5 -26.75 -17.66 -17.50
C HIS A 5 -26.25 -19.09 -17.78
N VAL A 6 -24.95 -19.26 -18.05
CA VAL A 6 -24.31 -20.56 -18.34
C VAL A 6 -23.48 -21.04 -17.15
N LYS A 7 -23.13 -20.15 -16.21
CA LYS A 7 -22.43 -20.52 -14.98
C LYS A 7 -23.41 -21.01 -13.92
N SER A 8 -23.23 -22.23 -13.46
CA SER A 8 -23.83 -22.72 -12.21
C SER A 8 -22.88 -22.40 -11.05
N GLY A 9 -23.12 -21.28 -10.35
CA GLY A 9 -22.44 -20.91 -9.10
C GLY A 9 -21.73 -19.55 -9.11
N ASP A 10 -21.75 -18.87 -7.97
CA ASP A 10 -21.21 -17.52 -7.72
C ASP A 10 -19.68 -17.48 -7.54
N GLY A 11 -18.96 -18.46 -8.07
CA GLY A 11 -17.53 -18.64 -7.80
C GLY A 11 -16.62 -17.71 -8.63
N VAL A 12 -15.65 -17.08 -7.96
CA VAL A 12 -14.46 -16.50 -8.60
C VAL A 12 -13.75 -17.62 -9.37
N PRO A 13 -13.41 -17.44 -10.68
CA PRO A 13 -12.69 -18.44 -11.44
C PRO A 13 -11.35 -18.78 -10.77
N LYS A 14 -10.95 -20.05 -10.84
CA LYS A 14 -9.58 -20.41 -10.40
C LYS A 14 -8.57 -19.80 -11.36
N ILE A 15 -7.34 -19.55 -10.88
CA ILE A 15 -6.30 -18.92 -11.71
C ILE A 15 -6.00 -19.75 -12.97
N GLU A 16 -6.09 -21.08 -12.89
CA GLU A 16 -5.86 -21.99 -14.02
C GLU A 16 -7.00 -21.94 -15.07
N GLU A 17 -8.14 -21.36 -14.72
CA GLU A 17 -9.30 -21.16 -15.59
C GLU A 17 -9.28 -19.77 -16.27
N ILE A 18 -8.37 -18.88 -15.84
CA ILE A 18 -8.21 -17.54 -16.39
C ILE A 18 -7.26 -17.62 -17.58
N VAL A 19 -7.77 -17.19 -18.74
CA VAL A 19 -6.98 -17.10 -19.98
C VAL A 19 -7.06 -15.68 -20.52
N ILE A 20 -5.96 -15.22 -21.11
CA ILE A 20 -5.88 -13.93 -21.81
C ILE A 20 -5.86 -14.23 -23.29
N ASP A 21 -6.90 -13.82 -23.99
CA ASP A 21 -6.92 -13.82 -25.44
C ASP A 21 -6.14 -12.59 -25.94
N THR A 22 -5.07 -12.84 -26.66
CA THR A 22 -4.19 -11.78 -27.18
C THR A 22 -4.54 -11.40 -28.62
N GLY A 23 -5.40 -12.18 -29.29
CA GLY A 23 -5.70 -12.03 -30.73
C GLY A 23 -4.54 -12.41 -31.67
N TYR A 24 -3.37 -12.79 -31.16
CA TYR A 24 -2.22 -13.22 -31.97
C TYR A 24 -2.26 -14.72 -32.29
N THR A 25 -1.62 -15.12 -33.38
CA THR A 25 -1.28 -16.52 -33.61
C THR A 25 -0.23 -16.99 -32.59
N LYS A 26 -0.15 -18.31 -32.38
CA LYS A 26 0.87 -18.90 -31.51
C LYS A 26 2.29 -18.42 -31.84
N GLN A 27 2.65 -18.42 -33.13
CA GLN A 27 3.99 -18.03 -33.58
C GLN A 27 4.30 -16.56 -33.30
N GLU A 28 3.34 -15.66 -33.51
CA GLU A 28 3.51 -14.24 -33.20
C GLU A 28 3.64 -14.00 -31.70
N LEU A 29 2.84 -14.71 -30.90
CA LEU A 29 2.87 -14.57 -29.45
C LEU A 29 4.20 -15.08 -28.86
N GLU A 30 4.66 -16.27 -29.29
CA GLU A 30 5.96 -16.84 -28.87
C GLU A 30 7.17 -15.99 -29.27
N SER A 31 7.02 -15.08 -30.25
CA SER A 31 8.06 -14.11 -30.63
C SER A 31 8.05 -12.82 -29.79
N ARG A 32 7.01 -12.62 -28.97
CA ARG A 32 6.76 -11.38 -28.20
C ARG A 32 6.85 -11.57 -26.70
N ILE A 33 6.55 -12.77 -26.20
CA ILE A 33 6.55 -13.10 -24.77
C ILE A 33 7.26 -14.42 -24.50
N GLU A 34 7.76 -14.56 -23.28
CA GLU A 34 8.37 -15.78 -22.76
C GLU A 34 7.56 -16.36 -21.60
N LEU A 35 7.73 -17.66 -21.33
CA LEU A 35 7.13 -18.30 -20.16
C LEU A 35 7.72 -17.68 -18.89
N GLY A 36 6.84 -17.11 -18.05
CA GLY A 36 7.24 -16.41 -16.83
C GLY A 36 7.13 -14.88 -16.94
N ASP A 37 6.87 -14.34 -18.14
CA ASP A 37 6.59 -12.92 -18.29
C ASP A 37 5.40 -12.49 -17.43
N ARG A 38 5.58 -11.36 -16.73
CA ARG A 38 4.54 -10.79 -15.89
C ARG A 38 3.50 -10.09 -16.74
N ILE A 39 2.24 -10.45 -16.54
CA ILE A 39 1.11 -9.77 -17.14
C ILE A 39 0.52 -8.79 -16.14
N THR A 40 0.23 -7.58 -16.59
CA THR A 40 -0.39 -6.52 -15.78
C THR A 40 -1.39 -5.76 -16.64
N PHE A 41 -2.27 -5.00 -16.00
CA PHE A 41 -3.15 -4.06 -16.69
C PHE A 41 -2.35 -2.88 -17.23
N ASP A 42 -2.46 -2.64 -18.53
CA ASP A 42 -2.03 -1.40 -19.15
C ASP A 42 -3.13 -0.34 -18.93
N CYS A 43 -2.86 0.59 -18.02
CA CYS A 43 -3.84 1.55 -17.56
C CYS A 43 -3.18 2.90 -17.28
N GLU A 44 -3.59 3.90 -18.04
CA GLU A 44 -3.19 5.28 -17.80
C GLU A 44 -4.05 5.91 -16.70
N PRO A 45 -3.48 6.78 -15.84
CA PRO A 45 -4.26 7.52 -14.87
C PRO A 45 -5.32 8.42 -15.54
N VAL A 46 -6.55 8.31 -15.07
CA VAL A 46 -7.70 9.09 -15.55
C VAL A 46 -8.15 10.04 -14.45
N ALA A 47 -8.24 11.33 -14.78
CA ALA A 47 -8.82 12.33 -13.89
C ALA A 47 -10.33 12.08 -13.73
N MET A 48 -10.78 12.10 -12.47
CA MET A 48 -12.18 11.93 -12.07
C MET A 48 -12.71 13.28 -11.55
N LEU A 49 -13.95 13.30 -11.02
CA LEU A 49 -14.54 14.53 -10.47
C LEU A 49 -13.68 15.14 -9.35
N GLY A 50 -13.43 16.45 -9.45
CA GLY A 50 -12.68 17.21 -8.46
C GLY A 50 -11.19 16.87 -8.48
N THR A 51 -10.65 16.46 -7.34
CA THR A 51 -9.22 16.12 -7.15
C THR A 51 -8.97 14.61 -7.15
N ARG A 52 -9.86 13.82 -7.76
CA ARG A 52 -9.83 12.36 -7.73
C ARG A 52 -9.22 11.80 -9.01
N TYR A 53 -8.61 10.63 -8.90
CA TYR A 53 -8.01 9.90 -10.02
C TYR A 53 -8.38 8.42 -9.95
N CYS A 54 -8.43 7.78 -11.12
CA CYS A 54 -8.50 6.34 -11.28
C CYS A 54 -7.24 5.88 -12.01
N ALA A 55 -6.50 4.93 -11.46
CA ALA A 55 -5.31 4.36 -12.08
C ALA A 55 -5.10 2.94 -11.56
N GLY A 56 -4.32 2.13 -12.27
CA GLY A 56 -3.91 0.82 -11.76
C GLY A 56 -2.76 0.93 -10.77
N ALA A 57 -2.75 -0.02 -9.82
CA ALA A 57 -1.72 -0.15 -8.79
C ALA A 57 -1.51 1.15 -7.98
N LEU A 58 -2.58 1.87 -7.64
CA LEU A 58 -2.48 3.01 -6.71
C LEU A 58 -1.99 2.55 -5.34
N ASP A 59 -2.46 1.39 -4.92
CA ASP A 59 -1.89 0.56 -3.87
C ASP A 59 -0.60 -0.14 -4.40
N ASP A 60 0.61 0.22 -3.94
CA ASP A 60 0.97 1.38 -3.11
C ASP A 60 1.89 2.37 -3.88
N ARG A 61 1.62 2.60 -5.17
CA ARG A 61 2.34 3.64 -5.91
C ARG A 61 2.12 5.04 -5.35
N CYS A 62 1.01 5.30 -4.66
CA CYS A 62 0.81 6.62 -4.03
C CYS A 62 1.65 6.82 -2.77
N GLY A 63 1.88 5.79 -1.94
CA GLY A 63 2.84 5.84 -0.84
C GLY A 63 4.26 6.07 -1.36
N VAL A 64 4.67 5.31 -2.39
CA VAL A 64 5.96 5.52 -3.08
C VAL A 64 6.13 6.96 -3.59
N ALA A 65 5.12 7.50 -4.29
CA ALA A 65 5.17 8.88 -4.79
C ALA A 65 5.28 9.90 -3.65
N SER A 66 4.57 9.68 -2.54
CA SER A 66 4.61 10.56 -1.36
C SER A 66 6.00 10.57 -0.72
N ILE A 67 6.65 9.39 -0.59
CA ILE A 67 8.02 9.27 -0.10
C ILE A 67 9.00 9.99 -1.02
N LEU A 68 8.90 9.81 -2.34
CA LEU A 68 9.79 10.47 -3.29
C LEU A 68 9.69 12.00 -3.22
N VAL A 69 8.49 12.54 -3.07
CA VAL A 69 8.28 13.98 -2.86
C VAL A 69 8.92 14.44 -1.54
N ALA A 70 8.73 13.68 -0.45
CA ALA A 70 9.36 13.97 0.82
C ALA A 70 10.89 13.98 0.72
N LEU A 71 11.49 13.01 0.03
CA LEU A 71 12.94 12.94 -0.19
C LEU A 71 13.46 14.16 -0.96
N GLU A 72 12.76 14.64 -2.00
CA GLU A 72 13.17 15.85 -2.71
C GLU A 72 13.11 17.09 -1.79
N MET A 73 12.11 17.16 -0.89
CA MET A 73 12.02 18.22 0.12
C MET A 73 13.14 18.15 1.19
N LEU A 74 13.75 16.98 1.40
CA LEU A 74 14.81 16.75 2.38
C LEU A 74 16.23 16.92 1.81
N LYS A 75 16.38 16.93 0.48
CA LYS A 75 17.67 16.88 -0.23
C LYS A 75 18.75 17.89 0.20
N SER A 76 18.34 19.06 0.71
CA SER A 76 19.25 20.12 1.17
C SER A 76 19.23 20.32 2.68
N LYS A 77 18.72 19.34 3.43
CA LYS A 77 18.60 19.42 4.90
C LYS A 77 19.56 18.44 5.54
N GLU A 78 20.25 18.89 6.58
CA GLU A 78 20.95 17.99 7.49
C GLU A 78 19.92 17.33 8.42
N LEU A 79 19.99 16.01 8.51
CA LEU A 79 19.11 15.22 9.37
C LEU A 79 19.82 14.93 10.68
N ALA A 80 19.07 14.98 11.78
CA ALA A 80 19.58 14.61 13.11
C ALA A 80 19.57 13.09 13.35
N PHE A 81 19.25 12.31 12.32
CA PHE A 81 19.07 10.87 12.35
C PHE A 81 19.45 10.29 10.98
N ASP A 82 19.79 9.00 10.98
CA ASP A 82 19.95 8.22 9.76
C ASP A 82 18.57 7.94 9.16
N LEU A 83 18.46 8.12 7.84
CA LEU A 83 17.20 7.92 7.11
C LEU A 83 17.41 6.84 6.05
N ASP A 84 16.80 5.69 6.28
CA ASP A 84 16.68 4.63 5.29
C ASP A 84 15.30 4.65 4.63
N VAL A 85 15.27 4.40 3.33
CA VAL A 85 14.04 4.27 2.55
C VAL A 85 14.08 2.96 1.79
N SER A 86 13.05 2.14 2.00
CA SER A 86 12.91 0.83 1.36
C SER A 86 11.58 0.73 0.63
N PHE A 87 11.64 0.48 -0.68
CA PHE A 87 10.48 0.09 -1.48
C PHE A 87 10.46 -1.42 -1.57
N THR A 88 9.56 -2.05 -0.81
CA THR A 88 9.52 -3.51 -0.69
C THR A 88 8.60 -4.12 -1.74
N THR A 89 8.74 -5.42 -1.96
CA THR A 89 7.85 -6.20 -2.83
C THR A 89 7.30 -7.39 -2.04
N GLN A 90 6.26 -8.03 -2.59
CA GLN A 90 5.66 -9.23 -2.01
C GLN A 90 5.02 -9.00 -0.64
N GLU A 91 4.47 -7.81 -0.37
CA GLU A 91 3.57 -7.53 0.77
C GLU A 91 2.45 -8.58 0.79
N GLU A 92 1.66 -8.59 -0.28
CA GLU A 92 0.47 -9.44 -0.50
C GLU A 92 0.74 -10.95 -0.54
N THR A 93 2.00 -11.36 -0.68
CA THR A 93 2.40 -12.77 -0.77
C THR A 93 3.27 -13.22 0.40
N GLY A 94 3.29 -12.46 1.50
CA GLY A 94 3.91 -12.85 2.76
C GLY A 94 5.02 -11.94 3.28
N GLU A 95 5.06 -10.69 2.83
CA GLU A 95 5.88 -9.60 3.38
C GLU A 95 7.40 -9.85 3.32
N SER A 96 7.86 -10.64 2.35
CA SER A 96 9.26 -11.09 2.30
C SER A 96 10.25 -9.94 2.11
N GLY A 97 9.90 -8.95 1.28
CA GLY A 97 10.75 -7.77 1.09
C GLY A 97 10.91 -6.96 2.36
N ALA A 98 9.82 -6.73 3.09
CA ALA A 98 9.82 -6.02 4.36
C ALA A 98 10.64 -6.73 5.44
N LYS A 99 10.51 -8.07 5.54
CA LYS A 99 11.28 -8.90 6.48
C LYS A 99 12.78 -8.74 6.30
N ILE A 100 13.25 -8.82 5.05
CA ILE A 100 14.67 -8.73 4.71
C ILE A 100 15.16 -7.31 4.96
N ALA A 101 14.45 -6.30 4.46
CA ALA A 101 14.84 -4.90 4.59
C ALA A 101 15.03 -4.50 6.06
N VAL A 102 14.06 -4.80 6.93
CA VAL A 102 14.15 -4.41 8.35
C VAL A 102 15.18 -5.25 9.11
N TYR A 103 15.40 -6.51 8.72
CA TYR A 103 16.47 -7.30 9.33
C TYR A 103 17.85 -6.69 9.05
N ASP A 104 18.09 -6.26 7.82
CA ASP A 104 19.38 -5.70 7.42
C ASP A 104 19.58 -4.26 7.96
N LEU A 105 18.53 -3.44 7.92
CA LEU A 105 18.59 -2.02 8.34
C LEU A 105 18.56 -1.82 9.86
N ASP A 106 17.89 -2.70 10.61
CA ASP A 106 17.79 -2.64 12.08
C ASP A 106 17.31 -1.28 12.66
N PRO A 107 16.17 -0.73 12.19
CA PRO A 107 15.75 0.63 12.53
C PRO A 107 15.14 0.76 13.93
N ASP A 108 15.34 1.91 14.58
CA ASP A 108 14.65 2.26 15.84
C ASP A 108 13.17 2.63 15.64
N TYR A 109 12.87 3.29 14.52
CA TYR A 109 11.56 3.84 14.17
C TYR A 109 11.19 3.46 12.74
N ILE A 110 9.93 3.09 12.54
CA ILE A 110 9.38 2.72 11.24
C ILE A 110 8.14 3.57 10.99
N LEU A 111 8.15 4.29 9.88
CA LEU A 111 6.96 4.87 9.26
C LEU A 111 6.64 3.99 8.07
N GLU A 112 5.58 3.20 8.21
CA GLU A 112 5.09 2.38 7.13
C GLU A 112 4.03 3.17 6.37
N MET A 113 4.26 3.32 5.06
CA MET A 113 3.36 4.05 4.17
C MET A 113 2.58 3.00 3.40
N ASP A 114 1.25 3.05 3.52
CA ASP A 114 0.35 2.17 2.79
C ASP A 114 -0.97 2.89 2.52
N VAL A 115 -1.79 2.34 1.63
CA VAL A 115 -3.13 2.87 1.38
C VAL A 115 -4.11 2.44 2.47
N SER A 116 -5.18 3.22 2.61
CA SER A 116 -6.30 2.85 3.47
C SER A 116 -7.64 3.01 2.74
N PHE A 117 -8.71 2.50 3.35
CA PHE A 117 -10.01 2.38 2.75
C PHE A 117 -10.81 3.68 2.84
N ALA A 118 -11.10 4.26 1.67
CA ALA A 118 -12.04 5.38 1.56
C ALA A 118 -13.50 4.91 1.61
N LYS A 119 -14.40 5.74 2.14
CA LYS A 119 -15.84 5.45 2.18
C LYS A 119 -16.43 5.33 0.77
N THR A 120 -17.07 4.20 0.51
CA THR A 120 -17.96 3.93 -0.63
C THR A 120 -19.41 3.77 -0.14
N PRO A 121 -20.43 3.84 -1.02
CA PRO A 121 -21.84 3.69 -0.63
C PRO A 121 -22.15 2.39 0.14
N ASP A 122 -21.37 1.34 -0.10
CA ASP A 122 -21.48 0.00 0.46
C ASP A 122 -20.46 -0.30 1.59
N SER A 123 -19.53 0.62 1.88
CA SER A 123 -18.52 0.44 2.92
C SER A 123 -19.06 0.53 4.34
N ASP A 124 -18.42 -0.19 5.27
CA ASP A 124 -18.59 0.03 6.71
C ASP A 124 -17.94 1.36 7.11
N ARG A 125 -18.78 2.36 7.39
CA ARG A 125 -18.35 3.71 7.76
C ARG A 125 -17.44 3.75 9.00
N ALA A 126 -17.47 2.73 9.86
CA ALA A 126 -16.60 2.66 11.03
C ALA A 126 -15.15 2.29 10.69
N LYS A 127 -14.92 1.71 9.50
CA LYS A 127 -13.61 1.22 9.05
C LYS A 127 -13.03 2.02 7.89
N CYS A 128 -13.75 3.03 7.40
CA CYS A 128 -13.37 3.77 6.21
C CYS A 128 -13.31 5.28 6.47
N ALA A 129 -12.39 5.94 5.79
CA ALA A 129 -12.15 7.37 5.92
C ALA A 129 -12.80 8.21 4.83
N ASP A 130 -12.94 9.50 5.11
CA ASP A 130 -13.39 10.46 4.11
C ASP A 130 -12.21 10.81 3.19
N MET A 131 -12.41 10.68 1.87
CA MET A 131 -11.42 11.10 0.88
C MET A 131 -11.09 12.59 1.04
N SER A 132 -9.83 12.94 0.79
CA SER A 132 -9.34 14.32 0.82
C SER A 132 -9.48 15.01 2.19
N LYS A 133 -9.49 14.23 3.28
CA LYS A 133 -9.45 14.73 4.67
C LYS A 133 -8.12 14.51 5.38
N GLY A 134 -7.08 14.19 4.62
CA GLY A 134 -5.71 14.07 5.11
C GLY A 134 -5.27 12.62 5.31
N VAL A 135 -4.01 12.47 5.72
CA VAL A 135 -3.33 11.20 5.98
C VAL A 135 -4.01 10.42 7.11
N MET A 136 -3.94 9.09 7.08
CA MET A 136 -4.54 8.25 8.10
C MET A 136 -3.49 7.76 9.07
N ILE A 137 -3.55 8.19 10.32
CA ILE A 137 -2.56 7.78 11.32
C ILE A 137 -3.07 6.52 12.02
N GLY A 138 -2.29 5.44 11.90
CA GLY A 138 -2.59 4.13 12.46
C GLY A 138 -2.62 4.10 13.99
N ILE A 139 -3.65 3.46 14.54
CA ILE A 139 -3.84 3.15 15.95
C ILE A 139 -4.21 1.66 16.06
N ALA A 140 -3.24 0.84 16.44
CA ALA A 140 -3.44 -0.59 16.66
C ALA A 140 -2.63 -1.09 17.88
N PRO A 141 -3.04 -2.20 18.52
CA PRO A 141 -2.22 -2.88 19.53
C PRO A 141 -0.83 -3.30 19.05
N SER A 142 -0.65 -3.57 17.75
CA SER A 142 0.66 -3.89 17.15
C SER A 142 1.55 -2.65 16.88
N LEU A 143 1.00 -1.43 16.98
CA LEU A 143 1.72 -0.19 16.71
C LEU A 143 2.19 0.53 17.98
N SER A 144 3.22 1.36 17.83
CA SER A 144 3.73 2.18 18.92
C SER A 144 2.79 3.35 19.21
N ARG A 145 2.07 3.27 20.34
CA ARG A 145 1.19 4.36 20.82
C ARG A 145 1.91 5.70 20.97
N GLU A 146 3.18 5.65 21.37
CA GLU A 146 4.03 6.85 21.46
C GLU A 146 4.22 7.49 20.09
N LEU A 147 4.57 6.69 19.07
CA LEU A 147 4.83 7.20 17.73
C LEU A 147 3.57 7.75 17.07
N SER A 148 2.45 7.04 17.13
CA SER A 148 1.16 7.56 16.64
C SER A 148 0.80 8.89 17.34
N GLY A 149 1.02 8.98 18.65
CA GLY A 149 0.76 10.20 19.43
C GLY A 149 1.65 11.38 19.04
N ARG A 150 2.91 11.11 18.69
CA ARG A 150 3.85 12.13 18.17
C ARG A 150 3.41 12.64 16.80
N LEU A 151 3.02 11.75 15.89
CA LEU A 151 2.54 12.12 14.56
C LEU A 151 1.23 12.92 14.62
N ILE A 152 0.29 12.53 15.50
CA ILE A 152 -0.93 13.30 15.75
C ILE A 152 -0.61 14.70 16.29
N SER A 153 0.31 14.79 17.25
CA SER A 153 0.71 16.08 17.82
C SER A 153 1.38 16.98 16.78
N LEU A 154 2.24 16.41 15.94
CA LEU A 154 2.89 17.10 14.83
C LEU A 154 1.87 17.59 13.80
N ALA A 155 0.94 16.73 13.39
CA ALA A 155 -0.11 17.11 12.44
C ALA A 155 -0.95 18.27 12.97
N LYS A 156 -1.25 18.29 14.27
CA LYS A 156 -1.94 19.41 14.94
C LYS A 156 -1.10 20.69 14.97
N SER A 157 0.19 20.61 15.30
CA SER A 157 1.04 21.81 15.39
C SER A 157 1.28 22.45 14.02
N GLU A 158 1.42 21.63 12.99
CA GLU A 158 1.68 22.06 11.62
C GLU A 158 0.40 22.30 10.80
N ASN A 159 -0.79 22.14 11.40
CA ASN A 159 -2.08 22.24 10.73
C ASN A 159 -2.21 21.30 9.51
N ILE A 160 -1.61 20.11 9.58
CA ILE A 160 -1.72 19.06 8.58
C ILE A 160 -3.03 18.29 8.85
N PRO A 161 -3.98 18.24 7.89
CA PRO A 161 -5.18 17.43 8.04
C PRO A 161 -4.81 15.96 8.20
N TYR A 162 -5.47 15.29 9.14
CA TYR A 162 -5.30 13.86 9.39
C TYR A 162 -6.60 13.21 9.86
N GLN A 163 -6.68 11.90 9.71
CA GLN A 163 -7.73 11.04 10.24
C GLN A 163 -7.07 9.91 11.05
N LEU A 164 -7.85 9.20 11.86
CA LEU A 164 -7.36 8.04 12.60
C LEU A 164 -7.81 6.76 11.90
N GLU A 165 -6.90 5.82 11.76
CA GLU A 165 -7.21 4.45 11.38
C GLU A 165 -7.13 3.57 12.62
N VAL A 166 -8.27 3.13 13.13
CA VAL A 166 -8.33 2.37 14.38
C VAL A 166 -8.54 0.89 14.08
N MET A 167 -7.56 0.07 14.46
CA MET A 167 -7.52 -1.36 14.18
C MET A 167 -7.49 -2.14 15.49
N GLY A 168 -8.31 -3.20 15.59
CA GLY A 168 -8.50 -3.96 16.83
C GLY A 168 -7.40 -4.99 17.13
N GLY A 169 -6.41 -5.15 16.25
CA GLY A 169 -5.37 -6.16 16.39
C GLY A 169 -4.18 -5.84 15.51
N LYS A 170 -4.01 -6.60 14.44
CA LYS A 170 -3.04 -6.37 13.39
C LYS A 170 -3.49 -5.24 12.45
N THR A 171 -2.52 -4.61 11.79
CA THR A 171 -2.75 -3.63 10.72
C THR A 171 -3.16 -4.30 9.41
N GLY A 172 -2.64 -5.50 9.15
CA GLY A 172 -2.75 -6.15 7.84
C GLY A 172 -1.75 -5.62 6.81
N THR A 173 -0.79 -4.79 7.23
CA THR A 173 0.25 -4.20 6.39
C THR A 173 1.63 -4.69 6.84
N ASN A 174 2.71 -4.21 6.19
CA ASN A 174 4.07 -4.63 6.55
C ASN A 174 4.46 -4.26 7.99
N ALA A 175 3.81 -3.26 8.60
CA ALA A 175 4.13 -2.82 9.95
C ALA A 175 4.03 -3.95 10.99
N ASP A 176 3.14 -4.93 10.81
CA ASP A 176 2.96 -6.04 11.74
C ASP A 176 4.18 -6.97 11.80
N THR A 177 4.90 -7.14 10.70
CA THR A 177 6.13 -7.93 10.68
C THR A 177 7.35 -7.08 11.01
N MET A 178 7.41 -5.87 10.46
CA MET A 178 8.57 -4.99 10.63
C MET A 178 8.78 -4.62 12.11
N SER A 179 7.71 -4.38 12.86
CA SER A 179 7.77 -3.95 14.27
C SER A 179 8.36 -4.98 15.24
N VAL A 180 8.33 -6.27 14.90
CA VAL A 180 8.78 -7.39 15.75
C VAL A 180 10.05 -8.07 15.25
N ASN A 181 10.76 -7.44 14.32
CA ASN A 181 12.05 -7.93 13.81
C ASN A 181 13.19 -7.63 14.80
N LYS A 182 14.16 -8.55 14.96
CA LYS A 182 15.28 -8.44 15.92
C LYS A 182 14.83 -8.02 17.33
N SER A 183 15.26 -6.85 17.80
CA SER A 183 14.88 -6.26 19.11
C SER A 183 13.53 -5.55 19.10
N GLY A 184 12.87 -5.50 17.95
CA GLY A 184 11.66 -4.74 17.69
C GLY A 184 11.97 -3.26 17.43
N ALA A 185 11.01 -2.60 16.79
CA ALA A 185 11.11 -1.23 16.35
C ALA A 185 9.78 -0.51 16.58
N LYS A 186 9.82 0.79 16.89
CA LYS A 186 8.60 1.58 17.08
C LYS A 186 7.98 1.86 15.70
N ALA A 187 6.90 1.16 15.37
CA ALA A 187 6.21 1.33 14.09
C ALA A 187 4.90 2.14 14.20
N CYS A 188 4.56 2.84 13.13
CA CYS A 188 3.26 3.46 12.90
C CYS A 188 2.96 3.44 11.39
N THR A 189 1.70 3.21 11.03
CA THR A 189 1.21 3.27 9.65
C THR A 189 0.67 4.67 9.33
N LEU A 190 0.82 5.08 8.07
CA LEU A 190 0.41 6.38 7.51
C LEU A 190 -0.27 6.25 6.15
#